data_AF-A0A432RQG5-F1
#
_entry.id   AF-A0A432RQG5-F1
#
_cell.length_a   1.000
_cell.length_b   1.000
_cell.length_c   1.000
_cell.angle_alpha   90.00
_cell.angle_beta   90.00
_cell.angle_gamma   90.00
#
_symmetry.space_group_name_H-M   'P 1'
#
loop_
_entity.id
_entity.type
_entity.pdbx_description
1 polymer ?
#
loop_
_entity_poly.entity_id
_entity_poly.type
_entity_poly.pdbx_seq_one_letter_code
_entity_poly.pdbx_strand_id
1 'polypeptide(L)'
;MEDWKRVIVAGNQAFQCGENAKAADYYQEASDIALEMIDCWYDTEAAINALVVSDLNLAETQCRLEQFEQAIDTYASLSLALRKFQCSFAPSNPIVGIVARSL
;
A
#
# COMPACT_ATOMS: atom_id res chain seq x y z
N MET A 1 -11.15 -4.35 7.57
CA MET A 1 -9.99 -4.76 8.39
C MET A 1 -9.91 -6.28 8.58
N GLU A 2 -10.99 -6.97 8.96
CA GLU A 2 -10.96 -8.44 9.12
C GLU A 2 -10.72 -9.19 7.79
N ASP A 3 -11.32 -8.72 6.70
CA ASP A 3 -11.08 -9.29 5.36
C ASP A 3 -9.62 -9.14 4.94
N TRP A 4 -9.05 -7.95 5.08
CA TRP A 4 -7.62 -7.71 4.84
C TRP A 4 -6.73 -8.65 5.67
N LYS A 5 -7.02 -8.79 6.98
CA LYS A 5 -6.25 -9.68 7.86
C LYS A 5 -6.28 -11.13 7.38
N ARG A 6 -7.44 -11.61 6.93
CA ARG A 6 -7.57 -12.97 6.39
C ARG A 6 -6.72 -13.15 5.13
N VAL A 7 -6.77 -12.18 4.21
CA VAL A 7 -6.05 -12.24 2.93
C VAL A 7 -4.54 -12.12 3.15
N ILE A 8 -4.07 -11.17 3.97
CA ILE A 8 -2.63 -10.99 4.22
C ILE A 8 -2.01 -12.22 4.90
N VAL A 9 -2.76 -12.90 5.79
CA VAL A 9 -2.31 -14.14 6.41
C VAL A 9 -2.20 -15.27 5.39
N ALA A 10 -3.17 -15.39 4.46
CA ALA A 10 -3.10 -16.36 3.37
C ALA A 10 -1.92 -16.08 2.42
N GLY A 11 -1.67 -14.82 2.09
CA GLY A 11 -0.50 -14.37 1.33
C GLY A 11 0.82 -14.74 2.02
N ASN A 12 0.95 -14.44 3.31
CA ASN A 12 2.12 -14.80 4.12
C ASN A 12 2.36 -16.31 4.12
N GLN A 13 1.31 -17.12 4.25
CA GLN A 13 1.42 -18.57 4.22
C GLN A 13 1.88 -19.07 2.84
N ALA A 14 1.26 -18.60 1.76
CA ALA A 14 1.66 -18.95 0.39
C ALA A 14 3.13 -18.58 0.12
N PHE A 15 3.55 -17.40 0.54
CA PHE A 15 4.91 -16.91 0.41
C PHE A 15 5.93 -17.77 1.16
N GLN A 16 5.61 -18.20 2.39
CA GLN A 16 6.44 -19.10 3.18
C GLN A 16 6.55 -20.50 2.55
N CYS A 17 5.49 -20.96 1.88
CA CYS A 17 5.51 -22.23 1.13
C CYS A 17 6.21 -22.13 -0.24
N GLY A 18 6.67 -20.94 -0.65
CA GLY A 18 7.28 -20.72 -1.96
C GLY A 18 6.28 -20.64 -3.11
N GLU A 19 4.97 -20.57 -2.82
CA GLU A 19 3.89 -20.37 -3.79
C GLU A 19 3.83 -18.89 -4.22
N ASN A 20 4.94 -18.35 -4.74
CA ASN A 20 5.13 -16.91 -4.95
C ASN A 20 4.04 -16.28 -5.86
N ALA A 21 3.61 -16.96 -6.92
CA ALA A 21 2.54 -16.44 -7.79
C ALA A 21 1.22 -16.23 -7.03
N LYS A 22 0.83 -17.21 -6.22
CA LYS A 22 -0.37 -17.14 -5.39
C LYS A 22 -0.24 -16.13 -4.25
N ALA A 23 0.96 -16.01 -3.69
CA ALA A 23 1.26 -14.97 -2.71
C ALA A 23 1.07 -13.57 -3.31
N ALA A 24 1.52 -13.36 -4.56
CA ALA A 24 1.32 -12.10 -5.27
C ALA A 24 -0.17 -11.79 -5.47
N ASP A 25 -0.99 -12.78 -5.86
CA ASP A 25 -2.44 -12.59 -5.98
C ASP A 25 -3.08 -12.17 -4.65
N TYR A 26 -2.71 -12.82 -3.53
CA TYR A 26 -3.22 -12.43 -2.21
C TYR A 26 -2.75 -11.05 -1.78
N TYR A 27 -1.48 -10.69 -2.01
CA TYR A 27 -1.00 -9.36 -1.63
C TYR A 27 -1.62 -8.25 -2.48
N GLN A 28 -1.91 -8.51 -3.76
CA GLN A 28 -2.67 -7.58 -4.60
C GLN A 28 -4.11 -7.41 -4.08
N GLU A 29 -4.82 -8.50 -3.77
CA GLU A 29 -6.15 -8.43 -3.16
C GLU A 29 -6.13 -7.67 -1.82
N ALA A 30 -5.09 -7.90 -0.99
CA ALA A 30 -4.92 -7.16 0.26
C ALA A 30 -4.62 -5.66 0.02
N SER A 31 -3.94 -5.30 -1.07
CA SER A 31 -3.73 -3.89 -1.44
C SER A 31 -5.06 -3.23 -1.81
N ASP A 32 -5.86 -3.89 -2.65
CA ASP A 32 -7.16 -3.39 -3.11
C ASP A 32 -8.12 -3.16 -1.93
N ILE A 33 -8.21 -4.12 -1.00
CA ILE A 33 -9.01 -3.96 0.23
C ILE A 33 -8.52 -2.78 1.07
N ALA A 34 -7.20 -2.58 1.19
CA ALA A 34 -6.65 -1.46 1.95
C ALA A 34 -6.99 -0.10 1.31
N LEU A 35 -6.95 -0.02 -0.02
CA LEU A 35 -7.38 1.17 -0.77
C LEU A 35 -8.88 1.47 -0.58
N GLU A 36 -9.75 0.47 -0.61
CA GLU A 36 -11.18 0.66 -0.35
C GLU A 36 -11.46 1.14 1.09
N MET A 37 -10.67 0.66 2.05
CA MET A 37 -10.80 1.09 3.45
C MET A 37 -10.46 2.56 3.66
N ILE A 38 -9.54 3.11 2.86
CA ILE A 38 -9.14 4.52 2.91
C ILE A 38 -10.34 5.43 2.63
N ASP A 39 -11.20 5.05 1.68
CA ASP A 39 -12.40 5.82 1.33
C ASP A 39 -13.47 5.79 2.43
N CYS A 40 -13.30 4.96 3.48
CA CYS A 40 -14.22 4.84 4.61
C CYS A 40 -13.77 5.59 5.89
N TRP A 41 -12.66 6.37 5.84
CA TRP A 41 -12.17 7.42 6.76
C TRP A 41 -12.12 7.23 8.28
N TYR A 42 -12.68 6.18 8.89
CA TYR A 42 -12.77 6.09 10.35
C TYR A 42 -11.43 5.71 11.04
N ASP A 43 -10.55 4.98 10.34
CA ASP A 43 -9.22 4.59 10.83
C ASP A 43 -8.19 4.64 9.69
N THR A 44 -7.83 5.85 9.28
CA THR A 44 -6.91 6.08 8.15
C THR A 44 -5.51 5.55 8.42
N GLU A 45 -5.05 5.56 9.68
CA GLU A 45 -3.73 5.05 10.04
C GLU A 45 -3.66 3.53 9.83
N ALA A 46 -4.67 2.78 10.30
CA ALA A 46 -4.72 1.34 10.07
C ALA A 46 -4.79 1.00 8.57
N ALA A 47 -5.54 1.77 7.78
CA ALA A 47 -5.66 1.56 6.34
C ALA A 47 -4.34 1.87 5.60
N ILE A 48 -3.61 2.93 5.98
CA ILE A 48 -2.28 3.23 5.43
C ILE A 48 -1.29 2.11 5.78
N ASN A 49 -1.28 1.65 7.04
CA ASN A 49 -0.41 0.55 7.46
C ASN A 49 -0.73 -0.74 6.69
N ALA A 50 -2.01 -1.04 6.49
CA ALA A 50 -2.46 -2.18 5.69
C ALA A 50 -1.96 -2.09 4.25
N LEU A 51 -2.09 -0.92 3.60
CA LEU A 51 -1.63 -0.67 2.24
C LEU A 51 -0.11 -0.85 2.10
N VAL A 52 0.65 -0.23 3.01
CA VAL A 52 2.12 -0.33 2.99
C VAL A 52 2.57 -1.78 3.12
N VAL A 53 2.00 -2.53 4.06
CA VAL A 53 2.38 -3.94 4.25
C VAL A 53 2.02 -4.79 3.02
N SER A 54 0.82 -4.61 2.45
CA SER A 54 0.40 -5.33 1.24
C SER A 54 1.36 -5.07 0.08
N ASP A 55 1.63 -3.80 -0.24
CA ASP A 55 2.41 -3.41 -1.42
C ASP A 55 3.89 -3.77 -1.29
N LEU A 56 4.48 -3.66 -0.10
CA LEU A 56 5.87 -4.09 0.12
C LEU A 56 6.02 -5.61 -0.02
N ASN A 57 5.05 -6.38 0.50
CA ASN A 57 5.05 -7.83 0.36
C ASN A 57 4.81 -8.27 -1.09
N LEU A 58 3.94 -7.57 -1.82
CA LEU A 58 3.72 -7.78 -3.26
C LEU A 58 5.01 -7.53 -4.05
N ALA A 59 5.67 -6.39 -3.81
CA ALA A 59 6.90 -6.05 -4.50
C ALA A 59 8.05 -7.00 -4.17
N GLU A 60 8.19 -7.45 -2.92
CA GLU A 60 9.14 -8.51 -2.56
C GLU A 60 8.85 -9.81 -3.33
N THR A 61 7.57 -10.18 -3.45
CA THR A 61 7.15 -11.39 -4.14
C THR A 61 7.40 -11.30 -5.65
N GLN A 62 7.12 -10.16 -6.27
CA GLN A 62 7.44 -9.89 -7.68
C GLN A 62 8.95 -9.96 -7.92
N CYS A 63 9.78 -9.44 -7.02
CA CYS A 63 11.23 -9.59 -7.10
C CYS A 63 11.67 -11.07 -7.04
N ARG A 64 11.05 -11.91 -6.20
CA ARG A 64 11.32 -13.36 -6.17
C ARG A 64 10.91 -14.08 -7.45
N LEU A 65 9.92 -13.54 -8.17
CA LEU A 65 9.47 -14.03 -9.47
C LEU A 65 10.27 -13.43 -10.64
N GLU A 66 11.31 -12.63 -10.37
CA GLU A 66 12.10 -11.88 -11.36
C GLU A 66 11.26 -10.87 -12.19
N GLN A 67 10.09 -10.47 -11.66
CA GLN A 67 9.18 -9.50 -12.25
C GLN A 67 9.53 -8.06 -11.84
N PHE A 68 10.78 -7.65 -12.09
CA PHE A 68 11.32 -6.40 -11.55
C PHE A 68 10.58 -5.13 -11.98
N GLU A 69 10.10 -5.07 -13.23
CA GLU A 69 9.30 -3.93 -13.72
C GLU A 69 7.99 -3.78 -12.92
N GLN A 70 7.32 -4.90 -12.62
CA GLN A 70 6.09 -4.90 -11.83
C GLN A 70 6.36 -4.46 -10.39
N ALA A 71 7.48 -4.90 -9.81
CA ALA A 71 7.91 -4.45 -8.49
C ALA A 71 8.16 -2.94 -8.45
N ILE A 72 8.82 -2.38 -9.47
CA ILE A 72 9.04 -0.93 -9.59
C ILE A 72 7.71 -0.19 -9.68
N ASP A 73 6.77 -0.67 -10.50
CA ASP A 73 5.44 -0.09 -10.64
C ASP A 73 4.64 -0.12 -9.31
N THR A 74 4.72 -1.23 -8.56
CA THR A 74 4.11 -1.34 -7.24
C THR A 74 4.72 -0.33 -6.26
N TYR A 75 6.06 -0.22 -6.18
CA TYR A 75 6.71 0.79 -5.33
C TYR A 75 6.34 2.23 -5.73
N ALA A 76 6.27 2.52 -7.03
CA ALA A 76 5.90 3.83 -7.53
C ALA A 76 4.45 4.18 -7.17
N SER A 77 3.54 3.22 -7.30
CA SER A 77 2.12 3.36 -6.97
C SER A 77 1.93 3.61 -5.47
N LEU A 78 2.60 2.82 -4.61
CA LEU A 78 2.60 3.03 -3.17
C LEU A 78 3.11 4.43 -2.80
N SER A 79 4.24 4.85 -3.35
CA SER A 79 4.83 6.17 -3.13
C SER A 79 3.86 7.30 -3.49
N LEU A 80 3.16 7.17 -4.63
CA LEU A 80 2.15 8.14 -5.05
C LEU A 80 0.95 8.16 -4.11
N ALA A 81 0.45 7.00 -3.66
CA ALA A 81 -0.64 6.90 -2.71
C ALA A 81 -0.28 7.58 -1.37
N LEU A 82 0.88 7.28 -0.81
CA LEU A 82 1.35 7.87 0.45
C LEU A 82 1.51 9.40 0.37
N ARG A 83 1.99 9.92 -0.75
CA ARG A 83 2.08 11.39 -0.97
C ARG A 83 0.71 12.06 -0.93
N LYS A 84 -0.34 11.41 -1.47
CA LYS A 84 -1.71 11.95 -1.41
C LYS A 84 -2.21 12.04 0.05
N PHE A 85 -1.87 11.05 0.88
CA PHE A 85 -2.21 11.09 2.31
C PHE A 85 -1.42 12.16 3.07
N GLN A 86 -0.13 12.32 2.77
CA GLN A 86 0.68 13.38 3.38
C GLN A 86 0.12 14.78 3.10
N CYS A 87 -0.36 15.04 1.87
CA CYS A 87 -1.02 16.30 1.51
C CYS A 87 -2.40 16.47 2.19
N SER A 88 -3.15 15.39 2.40
CA SER A 88 -4.48 15.43 3.02
C SER A 88 -4.44 15.62 4.54
N PHE A 89 -3.38 15.14 5.21
CA PHE A 89 -3.12 15.32 6.66
C PHE A 89 -2.34 16.60 7.00
N ALA A 90 -2.02 17.43 6.01
CA ALA A 90 -1.45 18.77 6.22
C ALA A 90 -2.45 19.95 6.06
N PRO A 91 -3.68 19.96 6.64
CA PRO A 91 -4.49 21.19 6.65
C PRO A 91 -3.95 22.29 7.58
N SER A 92 -2.95 22.01 8.43
CA SER A 92 -2.51 22.92 9.51
C SER A 92 -1.03 23.24 9.50
N ASN A 93 -0.30 23.02 8.41
CA ASN A 93 1.07 23.53 8.30
C ASN A 93 1.06 24.94 7.66
N PRO A 94 1.13 26.02 8.47
CA PRO A 94 1.01 27.39 7.96
C PRO A 94 2.11 27.78 6.97
N ILE A 95 3.19 26.98 6.87
CA ILE A 95 4.32 27.21 5.97
C ILE A 95 3.95 26.92 4.51
N VAL A 96 3.06 25.96 4.25
CA VAL A 96 2.68 25.58 2.87
C VAL A 96 1.91 26.71 2.18
N GLY A 97 1.08 27.47 2.93
CA GLY A 97 0.36 28.63 2.40
C GLY A 97 1.23 29.87 2.14
N ILE A 98 2.45 29.92 2.69
CA ILE A 98 3.40 31.03 2.48
C ILE A 98 4.22 30.79 1.19
N VAL A 99 4.62 29.54 0.94
CA VAL A 99 5.39 29.19 -0.26
C VAL A 99 4.53 29.30 -1.53
N ALA A 100 3.24 28.94 -1.46
CA ALA A 100 2.33 28.99 -2.60
C ALA A 100 1.89 30.40 -3.04
N ARG A 101 2.15 31.45 -2.25
CA ARG A 101 1.84 32.86 -2.62
C ARG A 101 3.06 33.65 -3.10
N SER A 102 4.22 33.01 -3.16
CA SER A 102 5.49 33.63 -3.51
C SER A 102 5.97 33.23 -4.92
N LEU A 103 5.10 32.57 -5.68
CA LEU A 103 5.19 32.31 -7.13
C LEU A 103 3.99 32.95 -7.81
#